data_AF-A0A2S0KM85-F1
#
_entry.id   AF-A0A2S0KM85-F1
#
_cell.length_a   1.000
_cell.length_b   1.000
_cell.length_c   1.000
_cell.angle_alpha   90.00
_cell.angle_beta   90.00
_cell.angle_gamma   90.00
#
_symmetry.space_group_name_H-M   'P 1'
#
loop_
_entity.id
_entity.type
_entity.pdbx_description
1 polymer ?
#
loop_
_entity_poly.entity_id
_entity_poly.type
_entity_poly.pdbx_seq_one_letter_code
_entity_poly.pdbx_strand_id
1 'polypeptide(L)'
;MKKILLPIILTLSIALVACNNTTIKHNNSDAKMPYYETLSELEESAEQIIRVKKTDVETPVIKRYEGHLISAWTFSDVEIIDVYKDISDSLKIGDTVSVLENEAYDKETNTVEHVNGYIKMVPGYEYLLFLRGSEDDNGDKYYVSLGLNLGAVSLQNDGREELINTISGESINNETATDKEVISEIRNKYIK
;
A
#
# COMPACT_ATOMS: atom_id res chain seq x y z
N MET A 1 -63.90 10.70 -45.45
CA MET A 1 -64.15 10.13 -44.11
C MET A 1 -63.69 8.67 -44.19
N LYS A 2 -62.75 8.10 -43.42
CA LYS A 2 -62.16 8.39 -42.10
C LYS A 2 -60.64 8.19 -42.19
N LYS A 3 -59.87 9.04 -41.51
CA LYS A 3 -58.43 8.84 -41.24
C LYS A 3 -58.31 7.80 -40.14
N ILE A 4 -57.56 6.72 -40.35
CA ILE A 4 -57.16 5.79 -39.29
C ILE A 4 -55.68 6.11 -38.99
N LEU A 5 -55.47 6.85 -37.89
CA LEU A 5 -54.16 7.02 -37.28
C LEU A 5 -53.83 5.69 -36.57
N LEU A 6 -52.82 4.96 -37.04
CA LEU A 6 -52.16 3.94 -36.23
C LEU A 6 -51.18 4.65 -35.27
N PRO A 7 -51.27 4.44 -33.94
CA PRO A 7 -50.23 4.92 -33.06
C PRO A 7 -48.97 4.06 -33.23
N ILE A 8 -47.86 4.73 -33.54
CA ILE A 8 -46.50 4.17 -33.49
C ILE A 8 -46.21 3.88 -32.02
N ILE A 9 -46.16 2.60 -31.65
CA ILE A 9 -45.64 2.16 -30.35
C ILE A 9 -44.11 2.23 -30.46
N LEU A 10 -43.55 3.37 -30.05
CA LEU A 10 -42.12 3.53 -29.83
C LEU A 10 -41.77 2.79 -28.55
N THR A 11 -41.34 1.54 -28.65
CA THR A 11 -40.76 0.81 -27.52
C THR A 11 -39.42 1.43 -27.20
N LEU A 12 -39.42 2.34 -26.22
CA LEU A 12 -38.22 2.91 -25.62
C LEU A 12 -37.56 1.80 -24.80
N SER A 13 -36.64 1.06 -25.42
CA SER A 13 -35.77 0.11 -24.73
C SER A 13 -34.84 0.89 -23.80
N ILE A 14 -35.27 1.11 -22.56
CA ILE A 14 -34.38 1.58 -21.50
C ILE A 14 -33.45 0.41 -21.22
N ALA A 15 -32.27 0.41 -21.86
CA ALA A 15 -31.16 -0.38 -21.40
C ALA A 15 -30.77 0.20 -20.02
N LEU A 16 -31.28 -0.43 -18.96
CA LEU A 16 -30.69 -0.27 -17.64
C LEU A 16 -29.26 -0.81 -17.77
N VAL A 17 -28.30 0.10 -17.95
CA VAL A 17 -26.93 -0.19 -17.57
C VAL A 17 -26.97 -0.32 -16.05
N ALA A 18 -27.10 -1.56 -15.58
CA ALA A 18 -26.82 -1.86 -14.19
C ALA A 18 -25.35 -1.48 -13.97
N CYS A 19 -25.10 -0.34 -13.33
CA CYS A 19 -23.83 -0.11 -12.66
C CYS A 19 -23.73 -1.22 -11.62
N ASN A 20 -23.05 -2.31 -11.96
CA ASN A 20 -22.60 -3.27 -10.96
C ASN A 20 -21.62 -2.51 -10.05
N ASN A 21 -22.13 -1.94 -8.96
CA ASN A 21 -21.32 -1.51 -7.83
C ASN A 21 -20.77 -2.78 -7.18
N THR A 22 -19.80 -3.42 -7.83
CA THR A 22 -19.05 -4.54 -7.24
C THR A 22 -18.16 -3.94 -6.18
N THR A 23 -18.64 -3.94 -4.93
CA THR A 23 -17.85 -3.54 -3.77
C THR A 23 -16.55 -4.34 -3.75
N ILE A 24 -15.41 -3.63 -3.68
CA ILE A 24 -14.09 -4.25 -3.52
C ILE A 24 -14.05 -4.90 -2.14
N LYS A 25 -13.59 -6.15 -2.08
CA LYS A 25 -13.38 -6.86 -0.81
C LYS A 25 -12.00 -6.52 -0.26
N HIS A 26 -11.87 -6.53 1.06
CA HIS A 26 -10.59 -6.41 1.75
C HIS A 26 -10.38 -7.67 2.58
N ASN A 27 -9.25 -8.33 2.37
CA ASN A 27 -8.85 -9.50 3.13
C ASN A 27 -7.53 -9.18 3.83
N ASN A 28 -7.43 -9.53 5.11
CA ASN A 28 -6.19 -9.39 5.86
C ASN A 28 -5.66 -10.76 6.27
N SER A 29 -4.37 -10.99 6.02
CA SER A 29 -3.66 -12.21 6.41
C SER A 29 -2.59 -11.89 7.44
N ASP A 30 -2.44 -12.76 8.44
CA ASP A 30 -1.41 -12.58 9.46
C ASP A 30 -0.08 -13.22 9.03
N ALA A 31 1.02 -12.51 9.27
CA ALA A 31 2.38 -12.99 9.04
C ALA A 31 3.28 -12.69 10.24
N LYS A 32 4.25 -13.57 10.52
CA LYS A 32 5.25 -13.30 11.54
C LYS A 32 6.22 -12.23 11.04
N MET A 33 6.33 -11.14 11.80
CA MET A 33 7.25 -10.05 11.49
C MET A 33 7.96 -9.55 12.75
N PRO A 34 9.19 -9.02 12.64
CA PRO A 34 9.80 -8.27 13.73
C PRO A 34 8.92 -7.10 14.13
N TYR A 35 8.80 -6.90 15.44
CA TYR A 35 8.13 -5.76 16.05
C TYR A 35 9.20 -4.84 16.64
N TYR A 36 8.96 -3.52 16.57
CA TYR A 36 9.87 -2.49 17.04
C TYR A 36 9.13 -1.63 18.06
N GLU A 37 9.59 -1.60 19.30
CA GLU A 37 8.93 -0.88 20.39
C GLU A 37 9.32 0.60 20.44
N THR A 38 10.43 0.97 19.81
CA THR A 38 10.94 2.35 19.85
C THR A 38 11.47 2.80 18.49
N LEU A 39 11.54 4.12 18.30
CA LEU A 39 12.20 4.70 17.13
C LEU A 39 13.68 4.29 17.04
N SER A 40 14.37 4.20 18.19
CA SER A 40 15.79 3.77 18.21
C SER A 40 15.96 2.37 17.65
N GLU A 41 15.12 1.41 18.06
CA GLU A 41 15.18 0.02 17.56
C GLU A 41 14.93 -0.05 16.05
N LEU A 42 13.97 0.73 15.55
CA LEU A 42 13.66 0.83 14.13
C LEU A 42 14.82 1.44 13.34
N GLU A 43 15.40 2.53 13.84
CA GLU A 43 16.54 3.22 13.23
C GLU A 43 17.81 2.38 13.18
N GLU A 44 18.09 1.63 14.26
CA GLU A 44 19.24 0.73 14.36
C GLU A 44 19.10 -0.42 13.36
N SER A 45 17.88 -0.96 13.22
CA SER A 45 17.58 -2.09 12.34
C SER A 45 17.48 -1.71 10.87
N ALA A 46 17.11 -0.47 10.55
CA ALA A 46 17.01 0.01 9.18
C ALA A 46 18.39 0.07 8.52
N GLU A 47 18.55 -0.51 7.34
CA GLU A 47 19.76 -0.37 6.53
C GLU A 47 19.74 0.95 5.75
N GLN A 48 18.54 1.40 5.35
CA GLN A 48 18.33 2.68 4.70
C GLN A 48 17.19 3.44 5.39
N ILE A 49 17.35 4.76 5.53
CA ILE A 49 16.31 5.69 5.96
C ILE A 49 16.25 6.80 4.93
N ILE A 50 15.17 6.85 4.16
CA ILE A 50 15.04 7.74 3.01
C ILE A 50 13.68 8.44 3.00
N ARG A 51 13.66 9.71 2.58
CA ARG A 51 12.42 10.40 2.20
C ARG A 51 12.20 10.20 0.73
N VAL A 52 10.99 9.85 0.35
CA VAL A 52 10.65 9.54 -1.04
C VAL A 52 9.32 10.14 -1.44
N LYS A 53 9.09 10.26 -2.75
CA LYS A 53 7.78 10.45 -3.35
C LYS A 53 7.34 9.17 -4.03
N LYS A 54 6.14 8.69 -3.72
CA LYS A 54 5.58 7.52 -4.41
C LYS A 54 5.21 7.89 -5.85
N THR A 55 5.69 7.12 -6.83
CA THR A 55 5.29 7.27 -8.23
C THR A 55 3.99 6.52 -8.53
N ASP A 56 3.44 6.67 -9.73
CA ASP A 56 2.30 5.89 -10.22
C ASP A 56 2.68 4.50 -10.78
N VAL A 57 3.98 4.18 -10.85
CA VAL A 57 4.47 2.90 -11.34
C VAL A 57 4.40 1.86 -10.21
N GLU A 58 3.68 0.77 -10.50
CA GLU A 58 3.53 -0.36 -9.60
C GLU A 58 3.34 -1.68 -10.38
N THR A 59 3.85 -2.77 -9.81
CA THR A 59 3.74 -4.12 -10.35
C THR A 59 3.21 -5.06 -9.27
N PRO A 60 1.90 -5.39 -9.28
CA PRO A 60 1.35 -6.37 -8.35
C PRO A 60 1.83 -7.79 -8.72
N VAL A 61 2.15 -8.57 -7.70
CA VAL A 61 2.52 -9.98 -7.80
C VAL A 61 1.50 -10.81 -7.06
N ILE A 62 0.79 -11.67 -7.78
CA ILE A 62 -0.20 -12.61 -7.24
C ILE A 62 0.29 -14.02 -7.52
N LYS A 63 0.63 -14.78 -6.48
CA LYS A 63 1.07 -16.18 -6.60
C LYS A 63 -0.04 -17.13 -6.16
N ARG A 64 -0.39 -18.06 -7.04
CA ARG A 64 -1.34 -19.14 -6.76
C ARG A 64 -0.71 -20.52 -6.88
N TYR A 65 -1.18 -21.45 -6.06
CA TYR A 65 -0.90 -22.88 -6.17
C TYR A 65 -2.22 -23.64 -6.16
N GLU A 66 -2.45 -24.50 -7.16
CA GLU A 66 -3.72 -25.24 -7.33
C GLU A 66 -4.98 -24.36 -7.28
N GLY A 67 -4.87 -23.12 -7.78
CA GLY A 67 -5.97 -22.14 -7.78
C GLY A 67 -6.16 -21.36 -6.46
N HIS A 68 -5.41 -21.69 -5.41
CA HIS A 68 -5.44 -20.99 -4.13
C HIS A 68 -4.39 -19.89 -4.06
N LEU A 69 -4.74 -18.72 -3.50
CA LEU A 69 -3.78 -17.66 -3.21
C LEU A 69 -2.74 -18.15 -2.19
N ILE A 70 -1.45 -17.98 -2.49
CA ILE A 70 -0.33 -18.33 -1.60
C ILE A 70 0.40 -17.08 -1.12
N SER A 71 0.54 -16.07 -1.99
CA SER A 71 1.15 -14.78 -1.61
C SER A 71 0.72 -13.69 -2.58
N ALA A 72 0.67 -12.47 -2.05
CA ALA A 72 0.27 -11.27 -2.76
C ALA A 72 1.08 -10.08 -2.23
N TRP A 73 1.70 -9.32 -3.12
CA TRP A 73 2.39 -8.06 -2.79
C TRP A 73 2.48 -7.17 -4.02
N THR A 74 2.91 -5.93 -3.85
CA THR A 74 3.14 -4.99 -4.96
C THR A 74 4.55 -4.45 -4.89
N PHE A 75 5.26 -4.43 -6.01
CA PHE A 75 6.46 -3.61 -6.17
C PHE A 75 6.06 -2.21 -6.59
N SER A 76 6.58 -1.21 -5.90
CA SER A 76 6.21 0.18 -6.06
C SER A 76 7.44 1.04 -6.24
N ASP A 77 7.46 1.80 -7.32
CA ASP A 77 8.56 2.72 -7.57
C ASP A 77 8.38 3.99 -6.75
N VAL A 78 9.46 4.42 -6.11
CA VAL A 78 9.54 5.65 -5.32
C VAL A 78 10.76 6.46 -5.76
N GLU A 79 10.60 7.78 -5.88
CA GLU A 79 11.68 8.72 -6.18
C GLU A 79 12.29 9.22 -4.87
N ILE A 80 13.62 9.13 -4.73
CA ILE A 80 14.34 9.56 -3.54
C ILE A 80 14.43 11.09 -3.49
N ILE A 81 13.86 11.68 -2.44
CA ILE A 81 13.94 13.12 -2.14
C ILE A 81 15.12 13.42 -1.23
N ASP A 82 15.37 12.57 -0.22
CA ASP A 82 16.42 12.77 0.78
C ASP A 82 16.93 11.42 1.31
N VAL A 83 18.19 11.37 1.75
CA VAL A 83 18.84 10.17 2.29
C VAL A 83 19.42 10.48 3.67
N TYR A 84 18.82 9.91 4.71
CA TYR A 84 19.25 10.10 6.11
C TYR A 84 20.22 9.01 6.56
N LYS A 85 20.06 7.80 6.03
CA LYS A 85 20.91 6.64 6.28
C LYS A 85 20.94 5.78 5.01
N ASP A 86 22.12 5.35 4.61
CA ASP A 86 22.31 4.28 3.63
C ASP A 86 23.63 3.57 3.92
N ILE A 87 23.56 2.35 4.46
CA ILE A 87 24.78 1.58 4.78
C ILE A 87 25.56 1.14 3.53
N SER A 88 24.95 1.20 2.35
CA SER A 88 25.56 0.78 1.08
C SER A 88 26.27 1.93 0.35
N ASP A 89 26.07 3.18 0.78
CA ASP A 89 26.54 4.41 0.12
C ASP A 89 26.24 4.46 -1.39
N SER A 90 25.10 3.89 -1.81
CA SER A 90 24.73 3.73 -3.22
C SER A 90 23.53 4.58 -3.63
N LEU A 91 22.65 4.93 -2.70
CA LEU A 91 21.43 5.70 -2.95
C LEU A 91 21.72 7.18 -3.13
N LYS A 92 21.06 7.80 -4.12
CA LYS A 92 21.18 9.24 -4.39
C LYS A 92 19.81 9.89 -4.55
N ILE A 93 19.77 11.18 -4.21
CA ILE A 93 18.60 12.03 -4.48
C ILE A 93 18.32 12.03 -5.98
N GLY A 94 17.05 11.84 -6.33
CA GLY A 94 16.54 11.72 -7.70
C GLY A 94 16.57 10.30 -8.26
N ASP A 95 17.20 9.33 -7.57
CA ASP A 95 17.12 7.93 -7.97
C ASP A 95 15.67 7.43 -7.79
N THR A 96 15.26 6.51 -8.66
CA THR A 96 14.02 5.74 -8.48
C THR A 96 14.39 4.34 -8.02
N VAL A 97 13.77 3.88 -6.92
CA VAL A 97 13.98 2.54 -6.37
C VAL A 97 12.66 1.81 -6.19
N SER A 98 12.71 0.49 -6.24
CA SER A 98 11.55 -0.38 -6.03
C SER A 98 11.40 -0.75 -4.56
N VAL A 99 10.20 -0.60 -4.02
CA VAL A 99 9.82 -0.99 -2.65
C VAL A 99 8.75 -2.07 -2.72
N LEU A 100 8.93 -3.15 -1.96
CA LEU A 100 7.92 -4.17 -1.77
C LEU A 100 6.90 -3.69 -0.72
N GLU A 101 5.66 -3.59 -1.17
CA GLU A 101 4.49 -3.23 -0.38
C GLU A 101 3.64 -4.48 -0.12
N ASN A 102 3.31 -4.72 1.16
CA ASN A 102 2.58 -5.92 1.61
C ASN A 102 1.06 -5.83 1.38
N GLU A 103 0.68 -5.30 0.23
CA GLU A 103 -0.69 -5.19 -0.25
C GLU A 103 -0.70 -5.45 -1.76
N ALA A 104 -1.71 -6.17 -2.27
CA ALA A 104 -1.95 -6.24 -3.71
C ALA A 104 -3.43 -6.33 -4.03
N TYR A 105 -3.82 -5.75 -5.17
CA TYR A 105 -5.16 -5.90 -5.71
C TYR A 105 -5.23 -7.12 -6.64
N ASP A 106 -6.03 -8.10 -6.23
CA ASP A 106 -6.37 -9.28 -6.99
C ASP A 106 -7.61 -9.02 -7.86
N LYS A 107 -7.36 -8.78 -9.15
CA LYS A 107 -8.41 -8.55 -10.17
C LYS A 107 -9.31 -9.75 -10.39
N GLU A 108 -8.83 -10.98 -10.14
CA GLU A 108 -9.61 -12.20 -10.38
C GLU A 108 -10.75 -12.33 -9.37
N THR A 109 -10.46 -11.97 -8.10
CA THR A 109 -11.43 -12.08 -7.01
C THR A 109 -12.07 -10.75 -6.63
N ASN A 110 -11.62 -9.65 -7.23
CA ASN A 110 -11.98 -8.27 -6.88
C ASN A 110 -11.71 -7.97 -5.39
N THR A 111 -10.52 -8.34 -4.92
CA THR A 111 -10.11 -8.27 -3.52
C THR A 111 -8.79 -7.52 -3.38
N VAL A 112 -8.67 -6.66 -2.38
CA VAL A 112 -7.38 -6.14 -1.90
C VAL A 112 -6.91 -7.06 -0.78
N GLU A 113 -5.77 -7.70 -1.01
CA GLU A 113 -5.12 -8.61 -0.08
C GLU A 113 -4.08 -7.81 0.71
N HIS A 114 -4.24 -7.77 2.03
CA HIS A 114 -3.34 -7.11 2.97
C HIS A 114 -2.60 -8.16 3.79
N VAL A 115 -1.34 -7.89 4.14
CA VAL A 115 -0.63 -8.64 5.18
C VAL A 115 -0.49 -7.76 6.41
N ASN A 116 -0.93 -8.25 7.57
CA ASN A 116 -0.86 -7.55 8.85
C ASN A 116 -1.39 -6.10 8.81
N GLY A 117 -2.46 -5.87 8.04
CA GLY A 117 -3.09 -4.55 7.92
C GLY A 117 -2.21 -3.50 7.23
N TYR A 118 -1.17 -3.92 6.50
CA TYR A 118 -0.41 -2.99 5.66
C TYR A 118 -1.31 -2.36 4.61
N ILE A 119 -1.20 -1.05 4.49
CA ILE A 119 -1.89 -0.29 3.45
C ILE A 119 -0.86 0.13 2.41
N LYS A 120 -1.20 0.22 1.13
CA LYS A 120 -0.25 0.69 0.11
C LYS A 120 -0.10 2.22 0.06
N MET A 121 1.12 2.70 -0.15
CA MET A 121 1.45 4.12 -0.35
C MET A 121 0.62 4.73 -1.47
N VAL A 122 0.24 5.99 -1.31
CA VAL A 122 -0.57 6.73 -2.27
C VAL A 122 0.33 7.41 -3.30
N PRO A 123 0.13 7.21 -4.61
CA PRO A 123 0.89 7.92 -5.63
C PRO A 123 0.85 9.44 -5.48
N GLY A 124 2.01 10.07 -5.64
CA GLY A 124 2.20 11.52 -5.50
C GLY A 124 2.46 11.99 -4.07
N TYR A 125 2.25 11.15 -3.06
CA TYR A 125 2.49 11.46 -1.66
C TYR A 125 3.95 11.19 -1.29
N GLU A 126 4.41 11.85 -0.25
CA GLU A 126 5.75 11.65 0.29
C GLU A 126 5.73 10.82 1.56
N TYR A 127 6.74 9.97 1.67
CA TYR A 127 6.89 9.03 2.76
C TYR A 127 8.31 9.08 3.30
N LEU A 128 8.46 8.85 4.60
CA LEU A 128 9.73 8.49 5.21
C LEU A 128 9.74 6.98 5.38
N LEU A 129 10.73 6.34 4.76
CA LEU A 129 10.85 4.89 4.71
C LEU A 129 12.03 4.39 5.53
N PHE A 130 11.79 3.37 6.36
CA PHE A 130 12.79 2.60 7.10
C PHE A 130 12.91 1.23 6.46
N LEU A 131 14.03 1.00 5.78
CA LEU A 131 14.15 -0.07 4.79
C LEU A 131 15.29 -1.02 5.12
N ARG A 132 15.14 -2.26 4.62
CA ARG A 132 16.26 -3.18 4.37
C ARG A 132 16.34 -3.51 2.89
N GLY A 133 17.55 -3.76 2.39
CA GLY A 133 17.78 -4.23 1.04
C GLY A 133 17.39 -5.70 0.88
N SER A 134 16.96 -6.06 -0.34
CA SER A 134 16.67 -7.42 -0.74
C SER A 134 16.88 -7.57 -2.26
N GLU A 135 16.88 -8.79 -2.75
CA GLU A 135 17.12 -9.13 -4.14
C GLU A 135 16.11 -10.21 -4.55
N ASP A 136 15.54 -10.07 -5.75
CA ASP A 136 14.64 -11.07 -6.29
C ASP A 136 15.41 -12.26 -6.90
N ASP A 137 14.70 -13.26 -7.42
CA ASP A 137 15.32 -14.44 -8.02
C ASP A 137 16.18 -14.12 -9.27
N ASN A 138 16.01 -12.93 -9.86
CA ASN A 138 16.78 -12.44 -11.01
C ASN A 138 17.98 -11.57 -10.59
N GLY A 139 18.12 -11.27 -9.30
CA GLY A 139 19.14 -10.38 -8.74
C GLY A 139 18.78 -8.89 -8.83
N ASP A 140 17.52 -8.57 -9.16
CA ASP A 140 17.03 -7.19 -9.14
C ASP A 140 16.82 -6.74 -7.70
N LYS A 141 17.47 -5.63 -7.33
CA LYS A 141 17.40 -5.08 -5.99
C LYS A 141 16.05 -4.43 -5.74
N TYR A 142 15.50 -4.69 -4.56
CA TYR A 142 14.34 -3.99 -4.04
C TYR A 142 14.49 -3.77 -2.54
N TYR A 143 13.66 -2.90 -1.99
CA TYR A 143 13.66 -2.58 -0.57
C TYR A 143 12.39 -3.07 0.10
N VAL A 144 12.48 -3.42 1.38
CA VAL A 144 11.32 -3.84 2.19
C VAL A 144 11.19 -2.90 3.38
N SER A 145 9.99 -2.34 3.58
CA SER A 145 9.67 -1.57 4.78
C SER A 145 9.76 -2.42 6.04
N LEU A 146 10.50 -1.94 7.04
CA LEU A 146 10.53 -2.51 8.37
C LEU A 146 9.26 -2.11 9.15
N GLY A 147 8.72 -3.00 9.99
CA GLY A 147 7.57 -2.65 10.82
C GLY A 147 6.30 -2.26 10.04
N LEU A 148 6.19 -2.63 8.76
CA LEU A 148 5.01 -2.38 7.92
C LEU A 148 4.66 -0.89 7.80
N ASN A 149 3.52 -0.49 8.35
CA ASN A 149 3.03 0.89 8.35
C ASN A 149 3.93 1.80 9.20
N LEU A 150 4.57 1.26 10.26
CA LEU A 150 5.49 1.99 11.13
C LEU A 150 6.76 2.46 10.39
N GLY A 151 7.26 1.65 9.45
CA GLY A 151 8.42 2.02 8.63
C GLY A 151 8.07 2.66 7.29
N ALA A 152 6.79 2.93 7.01
CA ALA A 152 6.33 3.61 5.81
C ALA A 152 5.44 4.80 6.18
N VAL A 153 6.03 5.78 6.85
CA VAL A 153 5.29 6.90 7.47
C VAL A 153 4.98 7.97 6.43
N SER A 154 3.68 8.23 6.22
CA SER A 154 3.21 9.32 5.37
C SER A 154 3.52 10.68 5.98
N LEU A 155 4.01 11.61 5.15
CA LEU A 155 4.25 13.01 5.53
C LEU A 155 3.04 13.90 5.23
N GLN A 156 1.94 13.33 4.73
CA GLN A 156 0.64 13.98 4.55
C GLN A 156 -0.47 13.15 5.19
N ASN A 157 -1.66 13.72 5.31
CA ASN A 157 -2.85 12.91 5.60
C ASN A 157 -3.31 12.22 4.32
N ASP A 158 -3.13 10.91 4.26
CA ASP A 158 -3.51 10.03 3.16
C ASP A 158 -4.65 9.06 3.52
N GLY A 159 -5.32 9.30 4.65
CA GLY A 159 -6.47 8.49 5.11
C GLY A 159 -6.11 7.08 5.56
N ARG A 160 -4.83 6.70 5.57
CA ARG A 160 -4.39 5.35 5.96
C ARG A 160 -4.71 5.03 7.42
N GLU A 161 -4.50 5.99 8.32
CA GLU A 161 -4.81 5.82 9.75
C GLU A 161 -6.29 5.43 9.96
N GLU A 162 -7.21 6.00 9.18
CA GLU A 162 -8.65 5.67 9.22
C GLU A 162 -8.94 4.28 8.64
N LEU A 163 -8.26 3.92 7.54
CA LEU A 163 -8.46 2.66 6.86
C LEU A 163 -7.86 1.47 7.64
N ILE A 164 -6.72 1.64 8.33
CA ILE A 164 -6.13 0.63 9.23
C ILE A 164 -7.17 0.26 10.29
N ASN A 165 -7.86 1.25 10.84
CA ASN A 165 -8.88 1.04 11.86
C ASN A 165 -10.08 0.21 11.36
N THR A 166 -10.35 0.27 10.05
CA THR A 166 -11.49 -0.40 9.43
C THR A 166 -11.15 -1.83 8.98
N ILE A 167 -9.95 -2.06 8.44
CA ILE A 167 -9.54 -3.37 7.89
C ILE A 167 -9.26 -4.39 8.99
N SER A 168 -8.68 -3.98 10.11
CA SER A 168 -8.25 -4.89 11.18
C SER A 168 -9.40 -5.39 12.07
N GLY A 169 -10.63 -4.93 11.84
CA GLY A 169 -11.79 -5.20 12.70
C GLY A 169 -11.76 -4.40 14.03
N GLU A 170 -12.91 -4.33 14.72
CA GLU A 170 -13.09 -3.60 15.99
C GLU A 170 -12.32 -4.21 17.19
N SER A 171 -11.42 -5.18 17.01
CA SER A 171 -10.79 -5.88 18.15
C SER A 171 -9.40 -6.47 17.90
N ILE A 172 -8.54 -5.73 17.19
CA ILE A 172 -7.10 -5.70 17.50
C ILE A 172 -6.72 -4.23 17.55
N ASN A 173 -6.12 -3.78 18.65
CA ASN A 173 -5.77 -2.38 18.86
C ASN A 173 -4.85 -1.88 17.73
N ASN A 174 -5.48 -1.19 16.78
CA ASN A 174 -4.91 -0.56 15.60
C ASN A 174 -3.89 0.48 16.01
N GLU A 175 -2.62 0.22 15.70
CA GLU A 175 -1.48 0.88 16.35
C GLU A 175 -1.54 0.69 17.87
N THR A 176 -0.59 -0.04 18.42
CA THR A 176 -0.37 0.07 19.87
C THR A 176 -0.16 1.55 20.20
N ALA A 177 -0.47 1.99 21.43
CA ALA A 177 -0.12 3.36 21.85
C ALA A 177 1.35 3.68 21.52
N THR A 178 2.20 2.66 21.58
CA THR A 178 3.60 2.64 21.15
C THR A 178 3.80 2.98 19.67
N ASP A 179 3.04 2.43 18.73
CA ASP A 179 3.17 2.77 17.30
C ASP A 179 2.85 4.24 17.05
N LYS A 180 1.82 4.79 17.71
CA LYS A 180 1.47 6.23 17.63
C LYS A 180 2.56 7.13 18.20
N GLU A 181 3.15 6.71 19.31
CA GLU A 181 4.28 7.40 19.93
C GLU A 181 5.49 7.41 18.99
N VAL A 182 5.85 6.26 18.44
CA VAL A 182 6.97 6.13 17.49
C VAL A 182 6.71 6.95 16.22
N ILE A 183 5.52 6.89 15.63
CA ILE A 183 5.17 7.71 14.44
C ILE A 183 5.27 9.21 14.77
N SER A 184 4.80 9.62 15.95
CA SER A 184 4.93 11.01 16.42
C SER A 184 6.40 11.41 16.56
N GLU A 185 7.23 10.57 17.16
CA GLU A 185 8.68 10.79 17.27
C GLU A 185 9.36 10.89 15.90
N ILE A 186 9.00 10.00 14.96
CA ILE A 186 9.49 10.02 13.58
C ILE A 186 9.16 11.38 12.94
N ARG A 187 7.90 11.78 13.01
CA ARG A 187 7.43 13.05 12.44
C ARG A 187 8.20 14.22 13.06
N ASN A 188 8.35 14.26 14.39
CA ASN A 188 9.10 15.32 15.07
C ASN A 188 10.60 15.36 14.73
N LYS A 189 11.23 14.21 14.50
CA LYS A 189 12.68 14.12 14.23
C LYS A 189 13.03 14.46 12.78
N TYR A 190 12.26 13.95 11.82
CA TYR A 190 12.60 13.99 10.40
C TYR A 190 11.77 15.01 9.60
N ILE A 191 10.60 15.38 10.09
CA ILE A 191 9.67 16.32 9.43
C ILE A 191 9.65 17.61 10.25
N LYS A 192 10.51 18.57 9.88
CA LYS A 192 10.49 19.92 10.45
C LYS A 192 9.59 20.85 9.65
#